data_AF-A0AAD5C001-F1
#
_entry.id   AF-A0AAD5C001-F1
#
_cell.length_a   1.000
_cell.length_b   1.000
_cell.length_c   1.000
_cell.angle_alpha   90.00
_cell.angle_beta   90.00
_cell.angle_gamma   90.00
#
_symmetry.space_group_name_H-M   'P 1'
#
loop_
_entity.id
_entity.type
_entity.pdbx_description
1 polymer ?
#
loop_
_entity_poly.entity_id
_entity_poly.type
_entity_poly.pdbx_seq_one_letter_code
_entity_poly.pdbx_strand_id
1 'polypeptide(L)'
;MWQPMRQAAKHHQSNSQGALLEEFEIKSEAAVSRLEPFEVKDLPKFLPSDPESKYKMLEVMVKGTQEARAIIWNTFKELEEHELEALREDFPNPHFLIGPFHKFFPALSSSLLTQDQTSLSWLDKHPPKSVLYVSFGSLVRFEEHQFLEIAWGLANSKQSFLWVVRPGSVEGSEWLEPLPDGFLERIVEGKGYIVKWAPQQDVLAHPAIGCFWTHSGWNSTLESICEGVPMICSPSFGDQLLNARYVSDVWRIGVKLENGFERGEIENVIKKVMAYEKGIEFRNNIINIKGKVNLCVKKGGSSYSSLEDLVNYILSF
;
A
#
# COMPACT_ATOMS: atom_id res chain seq x y z
N MET A 1 -7.69 -4.25 -9.85
CA MET A 1 -8.29 -2.98 -9.32
C MET A 1 -9.69 -2.65 -9.88
N TRP A 2 -9.94 -2.72 -11.20
CA TRP A 2 -11.16 -2.13 -11.82
C TRP A 2 -12.36 -3.04 -12.03
N GLN A 3 -12.14 -4.34 -12.27
CA GLN A 3 -13.22 -5.31 -12.37
C GLN A 3 -14.10 -5.40 -11.09
N PRO A 4 -13.55 -5.30 -9.85
CA PRO A 4 -14.38 -5.30 -8.63
C PRO A 4 -15.26 -4.04 -8.52
N MET A 5 -14.74 -2.87 -8.92
CA MET A 5 -15.51 -1.62 -9.00
C MET A 5 -16.68 -1.72 -9.99
N ARG A 6 -16.48 -2.45 -11.10
CA ARG A 6 -17.53 -2.71 -12.11
C ARG A 6 -18.64 -3.62 -11.58
N GLN A 7 -18.33 -4.66 -10.81
CA GLN A 7 -19.37 -5.51 -10.21
C GLN A 7 -20.22 -4.74 -9.22
N ALA A 8 -19.58 -3.91 -8.40
CA ALA A 8 -20.25 -3.01 -7.50
C ALA A 8 -21.22 -2.07 -8.27
N ALA A 9 -20.79 -1.51 -9.41
CA ALA A 9 -21.64 -0.67 -10.27
C ALA A 9 -22.77 -1.44 -10.99
N LYS A 10 -22.51 -2.66 -11.49
CA LYS A 10 -23.50 -3.48 -12.21
C LYS A 10 -24.62 -4.02 -11.29
N HIS A 11 -24.29 -4.40 -10.04
CA HIS A 11 -25.29 -4.84 -9.06
C HIS A 11 -26.26 -3.71 -8.66
N HIS A 12 -25.80 -2.46 -8.71
CA HIS A 12 -26.67 -1.31 -8.42
C HIS A 12 -27.65 -1.02 -9.57
N GLN A 13 -27.24 -1.19 -10.83
CA GLN A 13 -28.15 -1.02 -11.98
C GLN A 13 -29.29 -2.07 -12.02
N SER A 14 -29.08 -3.27 -11.46
CA SER A 14 -30.12 -4.31 -11.38
C SER A 14 -31.08 -4.17 -10.21
N ASN A 15 -30.76 -3.36 -9.18
CA ASN A 15 -31.52 -3.28 -7.94
C ASN A 15 -32.05 -1.87 -7.65
N SER A 16 -32.79 -1.30 -8.60
CA SER A 16 -33.60 -0.08 -8.38
C SER A 16 -34.85 -0.32 -7.50
N GLN A 17 -34.86 -1.37 -6.67
CA GLN A 17 -35.89 -1.61 -5.66
C GLN A 17 -35.24 -1.87 -4.29
N GLY A 18 -35.03 -0.78 -3.56
CA GLY A 18 -35.16 -0.55 -2.11
C GLY A 18 -35.10 -1.64 -1.03
N ALA A 19 -34.62 -2.86 -1.27
CA ALA A 19 -34.71 -3.93 -0.28
C ALA A 19 -33.53 -4.91 -0.33
N LEU A 20 -32.29 -4.43 -0.15
CA LEU A 20 -31.12 -5.32 0.03
C LEU A 20 -30.08 -4.79 1.02
N LEU A 21 -30.42 -3.83 1.87
CA LEU A 21 -29.47 -3.35 2.89
C LEU A 21 -29.37 -4.27 4.12
N GLU A 22 -30.27 -5.25 4.28
CA GLU A 22 -30.18 -6.26 5.35
C GLU A 22 -29.49 -7.57 4.93
N GLU A 23 -29.28 -7.83 3.62
CA GLU A 23 -28.64 -9.08 3.17
C GLU A 23 -27.12 -8.99 2.98
N PHE A 24 -26.52 -7.79 3.02
CA PHE A 24 -25.06 -7.62 2.82
C PHE A 24 -24.20 -7.90 4.06
N GLU A 25 -24.80 -8.11 5.23
CA GLU A 25 -24.09 -8.71 6.38
C GLU A 25 -23.90 -10.22 6.24
N ILE A 26 -24.53 -10.85 5.23
CA ILE A 26 -24.51 -12.30 5.04
C ILE A 26 -23.52 -12.65 3.91
N LYS A 27 -22.24 -12.85 4.31
CA LYS A 27 -21.07 -13.42 3.58
C LYS A 27 -19.99 -12.41 3.16
N SER A 28 -19.34 -11.79 4.14
CA SER A 28 -18.09 -11.02 3.96
C SER A 28 -16.95 -11.82 3.29
N GLU A 29 -16.99 -13.15 3.41
CA GLU A 29 -16.02 -14.11 2.86
C GLU A 29 -16.45 -14.70 1.50
N ALA A 30 -17.57 -14.25 0.91
CA ALA A 30 -17.94 -14.72 -0.42
C ALA A 30 -16.92 -14.26 -1.46
N ALA A 31 -16.49 -15.19 -2.31
CA ALA A 31 -15.66 -14.88 -3.47
C ALA A 31 -16.39 -13.93 -4.42
N VAL A 32 -15.66 -12.97 -4.98
CA VAL A 32 -16.17 -12.07 -6.00
C VAL A 32 -16.10 -12.80 -7.34
N SER A 33 -17.26 -13.11 -7.94
CA SER A 33 -17.31 -13.89 -9.18
C SER A 33 -16.40 -13.27 -10.25
N ARG A 34 -15.64 -14.07 -11.02
CA ARG A 34 -14.69 -13.58 -12.05
C ARG A 34 -13.51 -12.74 -11.52
N LEU A 35 -13.30 -12.72 -10.20
CA LEU A 35 -12.30 -11.90 -9.52
C LEU A 35 -11.61 -12.68 -8.41
N GLU A 36 -11.32 -13.95 -8.64
CA GLU A 36 -10.45 -14.71 -7.75
C GLU A 36 -9.07 -14.05 -7.68
N PRO A 37 -8.45 -13.90 -6.49
CA PRO A 37 -8.86 -14.44 -5.19
C PRO A 37 -9.55 -13.41 -4.26
N PHE A 38 -10.24 -12.39 -4.79
CA PHE A 38 -10.87 -11.34 -3.98
C PHE A 38 -12.18 -11.81 -3.34
N GLU A 39 -12.36 -11.41 -2.08
CA GLU A 39 -13.61 -11.55 -1.34
C GLU A 39 -14.33 -10.21 -1.27
N VAL A 40 -15.63 -10.23 -0.96
CA VAL A 40 -16.45 -9.00 -0.82
C VAL A 40 -15.82 -8.01 0.17
N LYS A 41 -15.20 -8.51 1.26
CA LYS A 41 -14.52 -7.67 2.27
C LYS A 41 -13.29 -6.91 1.75
N ASP A 42 -12.73 -7.32 0.62
CA ASP A 42 -11.56 -6.68 0.01
C ASP A 42 -11.93 -5.55 -0.94
N LEU A 43 -13.22 -5.37 -1.25
CA LEU A 43 -13.67 -4.30 -2.15
C LEU A 43 -13.29 -2.92 -1.61
N PRO A 44 -13.01 -1.94 -2.49
CA PRO A 44 -12.50 -0.66 -2.06
C PRO A 44 -13.45 0.03 -1.09
N LYS A 45 -12.94 0.42 0.08
CA LYS A 45 -13.71 1.18 1.07
C LYS A 45 -13.50 2.67 0.83
N PHE A 46 -14.41 3.32 0.11
CA PHE A 46 -14.36 4.77 -0.03
C PHE A 46 -14.73 5.46 1.29
N LEU A 47 -14.09 6.61 1.54
CA LEU A 47 -14.36 7.50 2.67
C LEU A 47 -15.87 7.76 2.84
N PRO A 48 -16.33 8.20 4.03
CA PRO A 48 -17.76 8.35 4.30
C PRO A 48 -18.42 9.29 3.27
N SER A 49 -19.27 8.71 2.45
CA SER A 49 -20.23 9.36 1.57
C SER A 49 -21.40 8.40 1.41
N ASP A 50 -22.58 8.92 1.06
CA ASP A 50 -23.74 8.08 0.80
C ASP A 50 -23.42 7.07 -0.34
N PRO A 51 -23.96 5.84 -0.28
CA PRO A 51 -23.65 4.81 -1.27
C PRO A 51 -23.87 5.25 -2.71
N GLU A 52 -24.93 6.01 -3.01
CA GLU A 52 -25.24 6.47 -4.37
C GLU A 52 -24.13 7.36 -4.94
N SER A 53 -23.64 8.33 -4.15
CA SER A 53 -22.51 9.18 -4.53
C SER A 53 -21.24 8.37 -4.86
N LYS A 54 -20.99 7.27 -4.14
CA LYS A 54 -19.85 6.38 -4.40
C LYS A 54 -19.99 5.67 -5.74
N TYR A 55 -21.15 5.07 -6.01
CA TYR A 55 -21.40 4.38 -7.26
C TYR A 55 -21.35 5.33 -8.45
N LYS A 56 -21.91 6.53 -8.31
CA LYS A 56 -21.87 7.55 -9.34
C LYS A 56 -20.43 8.00 -9.65
N MET A 57 -19.61 8.18 -8.62
CA MET A 57 -18.19 8.52 -8.80
C MET A 57 -17.45 7.40 -9.56
N LEU A 58 -17.67 6.14 -9.20
CA LEU A 58 -17.09 4.99 -9.89
C LEU A 58 -17.54 4.91 -11.34
N GLU A 59 -18.82 5.10 -11.61
CA GLU A 59 -19.38 5.09 -12.96
C GLU A 59 -18.75 6.19 -13.83
N VAL A 60 -18.59 7.40 -13.29
CA VAL A 60 -17.90 8.51 -13.98
C VAL A 60 -16.44 8.16 -14.25
N MET A 61 -15.71 7.57 -13.30
CA MET A 61 -14.33 7.15 -13.49
C MET A 61 -14.19 6.07 -14.56
N VAL A 62 -15.08 5.06 -14.55
CA VAL A 62 -15.06 3.98 -15.56
C VAL A 62 -15.37 4.54 -16.94
N LYS A 63 -16.44 5.33 -17.07
CA LYS A 63 -16.83 5.92 -18.36
C LYS A 63 -15.74 6.84 -18.90
N GLY A 64 -15.18 7.72 -18.07
CA GLY A 64 -14.07 8.58 -18.46
C GLY A 64 -12.84 7.79 -18.91
N THR A 65 -12.58 6.63 -18.29
CA THR A 65 -11.49 5.73 -18.69
C THR A 65 -11.77 5.04 -20.03
N GLN A 66 -13.02 4.65 -20.31
CA GLN A 66 -13.43 4.08 -21.60
C GLN A 66 -13.37 5.09 -22.76
N GLU A 67 -13.63 6.36 -22.45
CA GLU A 67 -13.56 7.47 -23.41
C GLU A 67 -12.12 7.97 -23.62
N ALA A 68 -11.17 7.56 -22.76
CA ALA A 68 -9.78 8.01 -22.84
C ALA A 68 -9.10 7.49 -24.11
N ARG A 69 -8.26 8.32 -24.74
CA ARG A 69 -7.54 7.92 -25.97
C ARG A 69 -6.53 6.80 -25.72
N ALA A 70 -5.94 6.77 -24.53
CA ALA A 70 -5.09 5.71 -24.03
C ALA A 70 -5.06 5.75 -22.48
N ILE A 71 -4.58 4.67 -21.87
CA ILE A 71 -4.52 4.52 -20.41
C ILE A 71 -3.07 4.25 -19.97
N ILE A 72 -2.59 5.05 -19.03
CA ILE A 72 -1.25 4.90 -18.45
C ILE A 72 -1.38 4.24 -17.08
N TRP A 73 -0.63 3.18 -16.85
CA TRP A 73 -0.64 2.41 -15.61
C TRP A 73 0.68 2.56 -14.87
N ASN A 74 0.58 2.89 -13.58
CA ASN A 74 1.72 2.77 -12.66
C ASN A 74 1.86 1.31 -12.21
N THR A 75 2.14 0.42 -13.14
CA THR A 75 2.47 -0.98 -12.87
C THR A 75 3.38 -1.48 -13.99
N PHE A 76 3.87 -2.70 -13.89
CA PHE A 76 4.73 -3.31 -14.88
C PHE A 76 4.22 -4.70 -15.26
N LYS A 77 4.55 -5.09 -16.49
CA LYS A 77 4.06 -6.33 -17.12
C LYS A 77 4.26 -7.55 -16.23
N GLU A 78 5.45 -7.71 -15.68
CA GLU A 78 5.82 -8.90 -14.90
C GLU A 78 5.12 -9.01 -13.54
N LEU A 79 4.39 -7.97 -13.10
CA LEU A 79 3.61 -7.97 -11.86
C LEU A 79 2.16 -8.40 -12.08
N GLU A 80 1.51 -7.91 -13.14
CA GLU A 80 0.04 -7.95 -13.32
C GLU A 80 -0.42 -8.18 -14.78
N GLU A 81 0.41 -8.78 -15.65
CA GLU A 81 0.05 -8.99 -17.08
C GLU A 81 -1.29 -9.70 -17.26
N HIS A 82 -1.56 -10.75 -16.50
CA HIS A 82 -2.77 -11.56 -16.65
C HIS A 82 -4.03 -10.73 -16.34
N GLU A 83 -4.01 -9.96 -15.26
CA GLU A 83 -5.12 -9.11 -14.85
C GLU A 83 -5.34 -7.94 -15.80
N LEU A 84 -4.26 -7.38 -16.35
CA LEU A 84 -4.35 -6.30 -17.33
C LEU A 84 -4.85 -6.78 -18.69
N GLU A 85 -4.53 -8.02 -19.08
CA GLU A 85 -5.08 -8.60 -20.32
C GLU A 85 -6.60 -8.80 -20.21
N ALA A 86 -7.08 -9.26 -19.05
CA ALA A 86 -8.52 -9.39 -18.77
C ALA A 86 -9.26 -8.04 -18.77
N LEU A 87 -8.56 -6.91 -18.59
CA LEU A 87 -9.16 -5.58 -18.65
C LEU A 87 -9.36 -5.06 -20.08
N ARG A 88 -8.69 -5.63 -21.08
CA ARG A 88 -8.79 -5.17 -22.47
C ARG A 88 -10.20 -5.34 -23.07
N GLU A 89 -10.97 -6.30 -22.58
CA GLU A 89 -12.37 -6.47 -22.98
C GLU A 89 -13.22 -5.25 -22.59
N ASP A 90 -12.90 -4.63 -21.45
CA ASP A 90 -13.66 -3.51 -20.88
C ASP A 90 -13.08 -2.14 -21.28
N PHE A 91 -11.78 -2.10 -21.57
CA PHE A 91 -11.01 -0.93 -21.96
C PHE A 91 -10.19 -1.26 -23.22
N PRO A 92 -10.76 -1.11 -24.42
CA PRO A 92 -10.08 -1.50 -25.66
C PRO A 92 -8.99 -0.51 -26.12
N ASN A 93 -8.92 0.66 -25.46
CA ASN A 93 -7.98 1.73 -25.77
C ASN A 93 -6.54 1.28 -25.47
N PRO A 94 -5.50 1.82 -26.14
CA PRO A 94 -4.11 1.46 -25.86
C PRO A 94 -3.73 1.58 -24.37
N HIS A 95 -3.07 0.55 -23.82
CA HIS A 95 -2.56 0.51 -22.46
C HIS A 95 -1.04 0.67 -22.44
N PHE A 96 -0.52 1.53 -21.58
CA PHE A 96 0.91 1.76 -21.38
C PHE A 96 1.30 1.48 -19.92
N LEU A 97 2.09 0.44 -19.69
CA LEU A 97 2.53 -0.01 -18.37
C LEU A 97 3.90 0.60 -18.09
N ILE A 98 3.93 1.84 -17.62
CA ILE A 98 5.20 2.59 -17.45
C ILE A 98 5.68 2.62 -16.00
N GLY A 99 5.10 1.78 -15.14
CA GLY A 99 5.52 1.65 -13.74
C GLY A 99 6.82 0.87 -13.57
N PRO A 100 7.45 0.95 -12.38
CA PRO A 100 7.10 1.86 -11.28
C PRO A 100 7.52 3.31 -11.58
N PHE A 101 6.60 4.27 -11.48
CA PHE A 101 6.83 5.66 -11.91
C PHE A 101 8.05 6.31 -11.24
N HIS A 102 8.25 6.07 -9.94
CA HIS A 102 9.35 6.66 -9.18
C HIS A 102 10.75 6.22 -9.65
N LYS A 103 10.86 5.15 -10.46
CA LYS A 103 12.12 4.71 -11.07
C LYS A 103 12.47 5.49 -12.35
N PHE A 104 11.47 6.00 -13.06
CA PHE A 104 11.67 6.81 -14.28
C PHE A 104 11.61 8.31 -13.99
N PHE A 105 10.75 8.69 -13.04
CA PHE A 105 10.41 10.06 -12.72
C PHE A 105 10.63 10.28 -11.21
N PRO A 106 11.89 10.48 -10.77
CA PRO A 106 12.13 10.86 -9.39
C PRO A 106 11.38 12.16 -9.12
N ALA A 107 10.35 12.08 -8.27
CA ALA A 107 9.47 13.20 -8.01
C ALA A 107 10.23 14.32 -7.29
N LEU A 108 9.97 15.58 -7.65
CA LEU A 108 10.20 16.69 -6.73
C LEU A 108 9.30 16.48 -5.52
N SER A 109 9.79 16.74 -4.30
CA SER A 109 9.04 16.53 -3.06
C SER A 109 7.64 17.15 -3.15
N SER A 110 6.61 16.30 -3.26
CA SER A 110 5.20 16.72 -3.26
C SER A 110 4.62 16.77 -1.85
N SER A 111 5.44 16.53 -0.83
CA SER A 111 5.04 16.60 0.58
C SER A 111 4.98 18.05 1.05
N LEU A 112 3.91 18.39 1.77
CA LEU A 112 3.80 19.65 2.51
C LEU A 112 4.72 19.69 3.74
N LEU A 113 5.23 18.54 4.17
CA LEU A 113 6.12 18.40 5.33
C LEU A 113 7.55 18.19 4.88
N THR A 114 8.46 18.94 5.50
CA THR A 114 9.91 18.77 5.33
C THR A 114 10.33 17.36 5.77
N GLN A 115 11.06 16.67 4.90
CA GLN A 115 11.61 15.35 5.20
C GLN A 115 12.70 15.44 6.26
N ASP A 116 12.62 14.60 7.28
CA ASP A 116 13.65 14.49 8.30
C ASP A 116 14.79 13.55 7.84
N GLN A 117 15.83 14.15 7.29
CA GLN A 117 17.02 13.45 6.80
C GLN A 117 17.84 12.81 7.94
N THR A 118 17.65 13.22 9.20
CA THR A 118 18.36 12.62 10.34
C THR A 118 17.96 11.18 10.59
N SER A 119 16.80 10.76 10.06
CA SER A 119 16.36 9.36 10.07
C SER A 119 17.36 8.42 9.39
N LEU A 120 18.02 8.85 8.31
CA LEU A 120 19.04 8.06 7.63
C LEU A 120 20.28 7.86 8.51
N SER A 121 20.77 8.93 9.16
CA SER A 121 21.90 8.84 10.10
C SER A 121 21.59 8.00 11.34
N TRP A 122 20.31 7.91 11.73
CA TRP A 122 19.89 6.97 12.75
C TRP A 122 19.95 5.52 12.24
N LEU A 123 19.42 5.27 11.03
CA LEU A 123 19.45 3.94 10.39
C LEU A 123 20.86 3.39 10.16
N ASP A 124 21.85 4.25 9.87
CA ASP A 124 23.27 3.86 9.71
C ASP A 124 23.85 3.12 10.93
N LYS A 125 23.25 3.31 12.11
CA LYS A 125 23.71 2.71 13.38
C LYS A 125 23.14 1.31 13.62
N HIS A 126 22.28 0.83 12.73
CA HIS A 126 21.59 -0.45 12.88
C HIS A 126 22.13 -1.53 11.94
N PRO A 127 22.18 -2.80 12.39
CA PRO A 127 22.52 -3.91 11.51
C PRO A 127 21.59 -4.02 10.31
N PRO A 128 22.04 -4.61 9.20
CA PRO A 128 21.18 -4.88 8.04
C PRO A 128 19.92 -5.65 8.42
N LYS A 129 18.79 -5.25 7.82
CA LYS A 129 17.47 -5.90 7.97
C LYS A 129 16.96 -6.01 9.42
N SER A 130 17.38 -5.11 10.30
CA SER A 130 17.03 -5.13 11.74
C SER A 130 16.00 -4.08 12.16
N VAL A 131 15.64 -3.15 11.27
CA VAL A 131 14.72 -2.05 11.57
C VAL A 131 13.38 -2.25 10.86
N LEU A 132 12.29 -2.08 11.59
CA LEU A 132 10.94 -1.94 11.05
C LEU A 132 10.68 -0.49 10.66
N TYR A 133 10.37 -0.23 9.40
CA TYR A 133 9.85 1.07 8.98
C TYR A 133 8.33 1.09 9.12
N VAL A 134 7.74 2.14 9.69
CA VAL A 134 6.29 2.26 9.93
C VAL A 134 5.80 3.58 9.33
N SER A 135 4.91 3.51 8.35
CA SER A 135 4.31 4.69 7.71
C SER A 135 2.95 4.36 7.11
N PHE A 136 1.93 5.08 7.55
CA PHE A 136 0.54 4.91 7.07
C PHE A 136 0.16 5.97 6.02
N GLY A 137 1.10 6.31 5.15
CA GLY A 137 0.85 7.19 4.00
C GLY A 137 0.73 8.67 4.35
N SER A 138 -0.01 9.43 3.55
CA SER A 138 -0.20 10.88 3.73
C SER A 138 -1.54 11.27 4.37
N LEU A 139 -2.54 10.39 4.29
CA LEU A 139 -3.94 10.73 4.61
C LEU A 139 -4.56 9.94 5.76
N VAL A 140 -4.03 8.77 6.13
CA VAL A 140 -4.63 7.92 7.19
C VAL A 140 -4.62 8.66 8.53
N ARG A 141 -5.75 8.64 9.23
CA ARG A 141 -5.88 9.18 10.59
C ARG A 141 -6.24 8.06 11.55
N PHE A 142 -5.90 8.24 12.81
CA PHE A 142 -6.13 7.29 13.88
C PHE A 142 -6.93 7.94 15.01
N GLU A 143 -7.79 7.15 15.62
CA GLU A 143 -8.28 7.46 16.96
C GLU A 143 -7.14 7.32 17.97
N GLU A 144 -7.21 8.06 19.07
CA GLU A 144 -6.19 8.05 20.13
C GLU A 144 -5.91 6.62 20.64
N HIS A 145 -6.96 5.82 20.82
CA HIS A 145 -6.81 4.44 21.31
C HIS A 145 -6.00 3.56 20.34
N GLN A 146 -6.22 3.69 19.02
CA GLN A 146 -5.48 2.93 18.01
C GLN A 146 -4.01 3.35 17.98
N PHE A 147 -3.75 4.65 18.08
CA PHE A 147 -2.40 5.19 18.16
C PHE A 147 -1.63 4.63 19.36
N LEU A 148 -2.27 4.55 20.53
CA LEU A 148 -1.71 3.95 21.74
C LEU A 148 -1.43 2.45 21.58
N GLU A 149 -2.33 1.68 20.97
CA GLU A 149 -2.10 0.26 20.71
C GLU A 149 -0.91 0.03 19.75
N ILE A 150 -0.76 0.87 18.72
CA ILE A 150 0.41 0.87 17.83
C ILE A 150 1.69 1.13 18.62
N ALA A 151 1.70 2.19 19.44
CA ALA A 151 2.86 2.55 20.26
C ALA A 151 3.27 1.40 21.20
N TRP A 152 2.31 0.78 21.88
CA TRP A 152 2.57 -0.35 22.77
C TRP A 152 3.00 -1.61 22.02
N GLY A 153 2.38 -1.93 20.90
CA GLY A 153 2.75 -3.08 20.07
C GLY A 153 4.19 -2.96 19.56
N LEU A 154 4.59 -1.77 19.10
CA LEU A 154 5.97 -1.48 18.70
C LEU A 154 6.94 -1.68 19.87
N ALA A 155 6.68 -1.07 21.03
CA ALA A 155 7.54 -1.17 22.20
C ALA A 155 7.65 -2.60 22.77
N ASN A 156 6.59 -3.40 22.65
CA ASN A 156 6.56 -4.78 23.13
C ASN A 156 7.25 -5.75 22.16
N SER A 157 7.25 -5.45 20.85
CA SER A 157 7.93 -6.27 19.83
C SER A 157 9.44 -6.44 20.06
N LYS A 158 10.06 -5.49 20.78
CA LYS A 158 11.52 -5.35 20.99
C LYS A 158 12.33 -5.20 19.70
N GLN A 159 11.67 -5.01 18.55
CA GLN A 159 12.33 -4.68 17.30
C GLN A 159 12.72 -3.21 17.27
N SER A 160 13.80 -2.89 16.56
CA SER A 160 14.11 -1.49 16.29
C SER A 160 13.10 -0.95 15.27
N PHE A 161 12.64 0.29 15.42
CA PHE A 161 11.64 0.86 14.51
C PHE A 161 11.87 2.34 14.20
N LEU A 162 11.60 2.71 12.96
CA LEU A 162 11.45 4.09 12.49
C LEU A 162 9.98 4.34 12.19
N TRP A 163 9.32 5.21 12.94
CA TRP A 163 7.89 5.47 12.81
C TRP A 163 7.59 6.89 12.36
N VAL A 164 6.86 7.02 11.26
CA VAL A 164 6.32 8.30 10.79
C VAL A 164 4.98 8.56 11.48
N VAL A 165 4.95 9.57 12.34
CA VAL A 165 3.72 10.11 12.95
C VAL A 165 3.52 11.51 12.42
N ARG A 166 2.50 11.71 11.58
CA ARG A 166 2.28 13.00 10.93
C ARG A 166 1.53 13.94 11.86
N PRO A 167 1.81 15.24 11.81
CA PRO A 167 1.01 16.19 12.55
C PRO A 167 -0.49 16.10 12.19
N GLY A 168 -1.36 16.10 13.19
CA GLY A 168 -2.81 15.97 13.02
C GLY A 168 -3.30 14.60 12.53
N SER A 169 -2.44 13.58 12.47
CA SER A 169 -2.85 12.21 12.11
C SER A 169 -3.54 11.47 13.25
N VAL A 170 -3.44 11.95 14.49
CA VAL A 170 -4.20 11.43 15.63
C VAL A 170 -5.31 12.41 15.95
N GLU A 171 -6.53 11.93 16.11
CA GLU A 171 -7.69 12.78 16.40
C GLU A 171 -7.47 13.58 17.69
N GLY A 172 -7.75 14.88 17.64
CA GLY A 172 -7.60 15.78 18.79
C GLY A 172 -6.16 16.11 19.19
N SER A 173 -5.14 15.68 18.43
CA SER A 173 -3.72 15.88 18.78
C SER A 173 -2.88 16.41 17.62
N GLU A 174 -1.89 17.23 17.95
CA GLU A 174 -1.01 17.82 16.95
C GLU A 174 0.14 16.90 16.55
N TRP A 175 0.64 16.05 17.44
CA TRP A 175 1.69 15.07 17.10
C TRP A 175 1.78 13.89 18.07
N LEU A 176 2.51 14.03 19.18
CA LEU A 176 2.86 12.95 20.12
C LEU A 176 2.27 13.13 21.51
N GLU A 177 1.44 14.16 21.72
CA GLU A 177 0.81 14.46 23.00
C GLU A 177 0.05 13.26 23.61
N PRO A 178 -0.55 12.34 22.81
CA PRO A 178 -1.18 11.15 23.37
C PRO A 178 -0.22 10.10 23.92
N LEU A 179 1.08 10.15 23.61
CA LEU A 179 2.01 9.13 24.10
C LEU A 179 2.12 9.21 25.64
N PRO A 180 2.14 8.07 26.35
CA PRO A 180 2.30 8.07 27.79
C PRO A 180 3.61 8.71 28.25
N ASP A 181 3.59 9.33 29.43
CA ASP A 181 4.81 9.84 30.08
C ASP A 181 5.87 8.73 30.18
N GLY A 182 7.11 9.07 29.83
CA GLY A 182 8.20 8.10 29.84
C GLY A 182 8.25 7.19 28.60
N PHE A 183 7.32 7.29 27.64
CA PHE A 183 7.30 6.40 26.47
C PHE A 183 8.53 6.60 25.60
N LEU A 184 8.89 7.86 25.32
CA LEU A 184 10.07 8.18 24.52
C LEU A 184 11.32 7.66 25.24
N GLU A 185 11.47 7.91 26.53
CA GLU A 185 12.55 7.39 27.37
C GLU A 185 12.62 5.86 27.34
N ARG A 186 11.47 5.17 27.34
CA ARG A 186 11.38 3.71 27.28
C ARG A 186 11.79 3.12 25.94
N ILE A 187 11.62 3.85 24.83
CA ILE A 187 12.11 3.44 23.50
C ILE A 187 13.52 3.98 23.20
N VAL A 188 13.99 4.95 24.00
CA VAL A 188 15.32 5.54 23.98
C VAL A 188 16.31 4.60 24.67
N GLU A 189 16.67 3.56 23.93
CA GLU A 189 17.96 2.85 24.00
C GLU A 189 18.47 2.63 22.57
N GLY A 190 18.21 3.61 21.69
CA GLY A 190 18.46 3.48 20.24
C GLY A 190 17.51 2.53 19.53
N LYS A 191 16.38 2.12 20.13
CA LYS A 191 15.45 1.14 19.54
C LYS A 191 14.29 1.77 18.78
N GLY A 192 13.81 2.95 19.17
CA GLY A 192 12.75 3.66 18.44
C GLY A 192 13.18 5.04 17.97
N TYR A 193 12.78 5.42 16.76
CA TYR A 193 12.92 6.78 16.23
C TYR A 193 11.60 7.23 15.60
N ILE A 194 11.08 8.38 16.02
CA ILE A 194 9.80 8.90 15.56
C ILE A 194 10.03 10.23 14.84
N VAL A 195 9.54 10.34 13.60
CA VAL A 195 9.68 11.54 12.77
C VAL A 195 8.32 12.00 12.25
N LYS A 196 8.20 13.30 11.93
CA LYS A 196 6.97 13.86 11.33
C LYS A 196 6.76 13.40 9.89
N TRP A 197 7.86 13.30 9.15
CA TRP A 197 7.86 12.91 7.75
C TRP A 197 9.26 12.38 7.37
N ALA A 198 9.33 11.22 6.72
CA ALA A 198 10.59 10.57 6.36
C ALA A 198 10.89 10.70 4.85
N PRO A 199 12.16 10.67 4.42
CA PRO A 199 12.52 10.43 3.02
C PRO A 199 12.27 8.94 2.68
N GLN A 200 10.99 8.57 2.52
CA GLN A 200 10.54 7.16 2.46
C GLN A 200 11.29 6.32 1.41
N GLN A 201 11.58 6.87 0.23
CA GLN A 201 12.31 6.13 -0.81
C GLN A 201 13.74 5.79 -0.36
N ASP A 202 14.45 6.75 0.23
CA ASP A 202 15.80 6.54 0.76
C ASP A 202 15.78 5.61 1.98
N VAL A 203 14.77 5.74 2.84
CA VAL A 203 14.55 4.84 3.98
C VAL A 203 14.33 3.40 3.49
N LEU A 204 13.44 3.16 2.54
CA LEU A 204 13.17 1.82 2.02
C LEU A 204 14.38 1.23 1.28
N ALA A 205 15.19 2.07 0.64
CA ALA A 205 16.45 1.65 0.01
C ALA A 205 17.56 1.35 1.03
N HIS A 206 17.40 1.78 2.29
CA HIS A 206 18.44 1.65 3.31
C HIS A 206 18.62 0.18 3.77
N PRO A 207 19.85 -0.37 3.77
CA PRO A 207 20.11 -1.77 4.15
C PRO A 207 19.63 -2.20 5.53
N ALA A 208 19.51 -1.27 6.49
CA ALA A 208 19.00 -1.56 7.83
C ALA A 208 17.51 -1.93 7.86
N ILE A 209 16.72 -1.54 6.86
CA ILE A 209 15.29 -1.85 6.83
C ILE A 209 15.08 -3.34 6.55
N GLY A 210 14.36 -3.99 7.47
CA GLY A 210 14.02 -5.41 7.39
C GLY A 210 12.57 -5.69 6.98
N CYS A 211 11.68 -4.72 7.21
CA CYS A 211 10.25 -4.81 6.92
C CYS A 211 9.63 -3.40 6.89
N PHE A 212 8.55 -3.25 6.13
CA PHE A 212 7.74 -2.05 6.05
C PHE A 212 6.32 -2.31 6.54
N TRP A 213 5.93 -1.73 7.67
CA TRP A 213 4.54 -1.66 8.10
C TRP A 213 3.85 -0.47 7.45
N THR A 214 2.90 -0.76 6.57
CA THR A 214 2.26 0.21 5.68
C THR A 214 0.75 0.08 5.67
N HIS A 215 0.09 1.18 5.34
CA HIS A 215 -1.32 1.22 4.94
C HIS A 215 -1.61 0.60 3.55
N SER A 216 -0.60 0.11 2.84
CA SER A 216 -0.74 -0.51 1.50
C SER A 216 -1.30 0.41 0.40
N GLY A 217 -1.03 1.71 0.48
CA GLY A 217 -1.20 2.59 -0.68
C GLY A 217 -0.33 2.13 -1.86
N TRP A 218 -0.81 2.28 -3.09
CA TRP A 218 -0.15 1.70 -4.26
C TRP A 218 1.29 2.20 -4.48
N ASN A 219 1.55 3.49 -4.29
CA ASN A 219 2.91 4.05 -4.39
C ASN A 219 3.87 3.43 -3.36
N SER A 220 3.46 3.39 -2.09
CA SER A 220 4.24 2.75 -1.01
C SER A 220 4.47 1.26 -1.27
N THR A 221 3.49 0.58 -1.85
CA THR A 221 3.59 -0.84 -2.22
C THR A 221 4.66 -1.04 -3.29
N LEU A 222 4.64 -0.23 -4.35
CA LEU A 222 5.65 -0.28 -5.41
C LEU A 222 7.05 0.12 -4.91
N GLU A 223 7.16 1.13 -4.05
CA GLU A 223 8.45 1.50 -3.43
C GLU A 223 9.04 0.33 -2.63
N SER A 224 8.21 -0.36 -1.85
CA SER A 224 8.62 -1.55 -1.10
C SER A 224 9.06 -2.70 -2.01
N ILE A 225 8.31 -2.95 -3.10
CA ILE A 225 8.64 -3.97 -4.11
C ILE A 225 9.97 -3.64 -4.79
N CYS A 226 10.14 -2.39 -5.22
CA CYS A 226 11.37 -1.88 -5.82
C CYS A 226 12.58 -2.09 -4.92
N GLU A 227 12.41 -1.93 -3.61
CA GLU A 227 13.51 -2.09 -2.67
C GLU A 227 13.64 -3.48 -2.06
N GLY A 228 12.68 -4.37 -2.32
CA GLY A 228 12.74 -5.76 -1.84
C GLY A 228 12.51 -5.86 -0.34
N VAL A 229 11.70 -4.94 0.20
CA VAL A 229 11.34 -4.90 1.62
C VAL A 229 9.97 -5.56 1.83
N PRO A 230 9.87 -6.66 2.60
CA PRO A 230 8.60 -7.29 2.94
C PRO A 230 7.66 -6.35 3.69
N MET A 231 6.36 -6.63 3.64
CA MET A 231 5.33 -5.74 4.18
C MET A 231 4.49 -6.35 5.30
N ILE A 232 4.10 -5.50 6.25
CA ILE A 232 2.93 -5.70 7.11
C ILE A 232 1.88 -4.68 6.64
N CYS A 233 0.69 -5.14 6.32
CA CYS A 233 -0.35 -4.34 5.70
C CYS A 233 -1.49 -4.06 6.68
N SER A 234 -1.75 -2.79 6.98
CA SER A 234 -2.91 -2.33 7.74
C SER A 234 -3.71 -1.34 6.90
N PRO A 235 -4.47 -1.83 5.91
CA PRO A 235 -5.21 -0.98 4.99
C PRO A 235 -6.30 -0.19 5.70
N SER A 236 -6.54 1.04 5.24
CA SER A 236 -7.51 1.97 5.84
C SER A 236 -8.68 2.24 4.88
N PHE A 237 -8.42 2.67 3.65
CA PHE A 237 -9.46 3.07 2.70
C PHE A 237 -9.01 2.92 1.24
N GLY A 238 -9.93 3.17 0.31
CA GLY A 238 -9.68 3.10 -1.13
C GLY A 238 -9.29 1.70 -1.57
N ASP A 239 -8.29 1.60 -2.44
CA ASP A 239 -7.74 0.38 -3.01
C ASP A 239 -6.83 -0.42 -2.05
N GLN A 240 -6.53 0.14 -0.87
CA GLN A 240 -5.54 -0.41 0.06
C GLN A 240 -5.85 -1.86 0.49
N LEU A 241 -7.13 -2.23 0.63
CA LEU A 241 -7.54 -3.60 0.98
C LEU A 241 -7.16 -4.60 -0.13
N LEU A 242 -7.37 -4.23 -1.39
CA LEU A 242 -6.98 -5.06 -2.53
C LEU A 242 -5.46 -5.16 -2.62
N ASN A 243 -4.76 -4.04 -2.45
CA ASN A 243 -3.30 -4.03 -2.45
C ASN A 243 -2.75 -4.94 -1.36
N ALA A 244 -3.32 -4.89 -0.15
CA ALA A 244 -2.95 -5.78 0.96
C ALA A 244 -3.22 -7.25 0.63
N ARG A 245 -4.32 -7.57 -0.07
CA ARG A 245 -4.64 -8.92 -0.55
C ARG A 245 -3.60 -9.41 -1.56
N TYR A 246 -3.21 -8.59 -2.53
CA TYR A 246 -2.12 -8.93 -3.45
C TYR A 246 -0.81 -9.21 -2.71
N VAL A 247 -0.45 -8.34 -1.77
CA VAL A 247 0.78 -8.50 -0.97
C VAL A 247 0.80 -9.80 -0.17
N SER A 248 -0.33 -10.16 0.45
CA SER A 248 -0.40 -11.29 1.39
C SER A 248 -0.70 -12.64 0.73
N ASP A 249 -1.68 -12.69 -0.18
CA ASP A 249 -2.20 -13.94 -0.73
C ASP A 249 -1.68 -14.24 -2.15
N VAL A 250 -1.48 -13.22 -2.99
CA VAL A 250 -1.07 -13.41 -4.40
C VAL A 250 0.45 -13.47 -4.54
N TRP A 251 1.13 -12.38 -4.19
CA TRP A 251 2.58 -12.28 -4.31
C TRP A 251 3.33 -12.90 -3.13
N ARG A 252 2.64 -13.07 -2.00
CA ARG A 252 3.20 -13.62 -0.75
C ARG A 252 4.50 -12.89 -0.37
N ILE A 253 4.46 -11.56 -0.35
CA ILE A 253 5.58 -10.68 0.03
C ILE A 253 5.32 -9.94 1.35
N GLY A 254 4.28 -10.33 2.07
CA GLY A 254 3.90 -9.74 3.34
C GLY A 254 2.70 -10.41 3.97
N VAL A 255 2.13 -9.75 4.98
CA VAL A 255 0.90 -10.17 5.66
C VAL A 255 -0.03 -8.99 5.86
N LYS A 256 -1.34 -9.25 5.85
CA LYS A 256 -2.35 -8.28 6.28
C LYS A 256 -2.62 -8.48 7.78
N LEU A 257 -2.76 -7.37 8.51
CA LEU A 257 -3.24 -7.34 9.88
C LEU A 257 -4.77 -7.47 9.84
N GLU A 258 -5.34 -8.55 10.39
CA GLU A 258 -6.74 -8.91 10.16
C GLU A 258 -7.67 -8.30 11.22
N ASN A 259 -7.25 -8.19 12.49
CA ASN A 259 -8.15 -7.77 13.58
C ASN A 259 -7.86 -6.35 14.09
N GLY A 260 -7.37 -5.47 13.21
CA GLY A 260 -7.10 -4.08 13.54
C GLY A 260 -5.88 -3.89 14.44
N PHE A 261 -5.84 -2.79 15.18
CA PHE A 261 -4.67 -2.40 15.97
C PHE A 261 -4.77 -2.91 17.41
N GLU A 262 -4.73 -4.22 17.63
CA GLU A 262 -4.51 -4.77 18.98
C GLU A 262 -3.01 -4.91 19.24
N ARG A 263 -2.49 -4.37 20.34
CA ARG A 263 -1.03 -4.40 20.64
C ARG A 263 -0.43 -5.81 20.62
N GLY A 264 -1.19 -6.82 21.05
CA GLY A 264 -0.75 -8.21 21.07
C GLY A 264 -0.62 -8.79 19.66
N GLU A 265 -1.57 -8.49 18.77
CA GLU A 265 -1.50 -8.88 17.36
C GLU A 265 -0.34 -8.17 16.65
N ILE A 266 -0.18 -6.87 16.91
CA ILE A 266 0.92 -6.05 16.38
C ILE A 266 2.28 -6.63 16.78
N GLU A 267 2.47 -6.91 18.07
CA GLU A 267 3.69 -7.53 18.58
C GLU A 267 3.98 -8.86 17.87
N ASN A 268 2.97 -9.72 17.78
CA ASN A 268 3.10 -11.05 17.18
C ASN A 268 3.43 -10.99 15.69
N VAL A 269 2.75 -10.12 14.93
CA VAL A 269 2.98 -10.00 13.49
C VAL A 269 4.35 -9.40 13.19
N ILE A 270 4.79 -8.40 13.95
CA ILE A 270 6.13 -7.82 13.81
C ILE A 270 7.18 -8.90 14.04
N LYS A 271 7.07 -9.65 15.13
CA LYS A 271 8.01 -10.75 15.39
C LYS A 271 7.96 -11.77 14.26
N LYS A 272 6.77 -12.20 13.82
CA LYS A 272 6.55 -13.16 12.72
C LYS A 272 7.29 -12.79 11.44
N VAL A 273 7.20 -11.53 11.02
CA VAL A 273 7.81 -11.06 9.77
C VAL A 273 9.30 -10.76 9.95
N MET A 274 9.72 -10.22 11.10
CA MET A 274 11.11 -9.84 11.33
C MET A 274 12.01 -11.03 11.65
N ALA A 275 11.57 -11.96 12.50
CA ALA A 275 12.42 -12.94 13.17
C ALA A 275 12.18 -14.42 12.80
N TYR A 276 11.06 -14.78 12.15
CA TYR A 276 10.73 -16.18 11.87
C TYR A 276 10.82 -16.55 10.39
N GLU A 277 10.73 -17.86 10.12
CA GLU A 277 10.81 -18.48 8.79
C GLU A 277 9.87 -17.84 7.75
N LYS A 278 8.66 -17.43 8.15
CA LYS A 278 7.71 -16.78 7.23
C LYS A 278 8.27 -15.47 6.68
N GLY A 279 9.03 -14.73 7.49
CA GLY A 279 9.76 -13.54 7.04
C GLY A 279 10.85 -13.85 6.01
N ILE A 280 11.48 -15.02 6.09
CA ILE A 280 12.48 -15.47 5.10
C ILE A 280 11.79 -15.75 3.75
N GLU A 281 10.63 -16.42 3.78
CA GLU A 281 9.82 -16.67 2.57
C GLU A 281 9.46 -15.35 1.86
N PHE A 282 8.93 -14.38 2.60
CA PHE A 282 8.55 -13.08 2.03
C PHE A 282 9.73 -12.33 1.42
N ARG A 283 10.89 -12.37 2.07
CA ARG A 283 12.12 -11.76 1.55
C ARG A 283 12.56 -12.43 0.25
N ASN A 284 12.51 -13.75 0.17
CA ASN A 284 12.87 -14.46 -1.07
C ASN A 284 11.90 -14.11 -2.21
N ASN A 285 10.59 -14.10 -1.94
CA ASN A 285 9.58 -13.76 -2.93
C ASN A 285 9.75 -12.32 -3.45
N ILE A 286 9.91 -11.34 -2.56
CA ILE A 286 10.02 -9.94 -2.97
C ILE A 286 11.36 -9.64 -3.66
N ILE A 287 12.45 -10.33 -3.31
CA ILE A 287 13.73 -10.22 -4.02
C ILE A 287 13.60 -10.70 -5.47
N ASN A 288 12.83 -11.77 -5.71
CA ASN A 288 12.55 -12.23 -7.07
C ASN A 288 11.78 -11.16 -7.87
N ILE A 289 10.77 -10.53 -7.27
CA ILE A 289 10.02 -9.44 -7.91
C ILE A 289 10.90 -8.22 -8.15
N LYS A 290 11.72 -7.80 -7.17
CA LYS A 290 12.74 -6.74 -7.33
C LYS A 290 13.67 -7.01 -8.51
N GLY A 291 14.07 -8.28 -8.70
CA GLY A 291 14.84 -8.71 -9.86
C GLY A 291 14.13 -8.40 -11.18
N LYS A 292 12.83 -8.66 -11.28
CA LYS A 292 12.01 -8.33 -12.46
C LYS A 292 11.89 -6.82 -12.67
N VAL A 293 11.66 -6.06 -11.60
CA VAL A 293 11.64 -4.58 -11.65
C VAL A 293 12.95 -4.04 -12.24
N ASN A 294 14.09 -4.52 -11.73
CA ASN A 294 15.41 -4.08 -12.21
C ASN A 294 15.67 -4.38 -13.69
N LEU A 295 14.95 -5.34 -14.28
CA LEU A 295 15.04 -5.67 -15.69
C LEU A 295 14.05 -4.85 -16.52
N CYS A 296 12.79 -4.72 -16.09
CA CYS A 296 11.76 -4.04 -16.87
C CYS A 296 12.01 -2.54 -17.03
N VAL A 297 12.68 -1.90 -16.09
CA VAL A 297 12.99 -0.46 -16.14
C VAL A 297 14.25 -0.11 -16.94
N LYS A 298 15.11 -1.09 -17.24
CA LYS A 298 16.32 -0.86 -18.04
C LYS A 298 15.98 -0.71 -19.51
N LYS A 299 16.88 -0.08 -20.28
CA LYS A 299 16.74 0.02 -21.74
C LYS A 299 16.48 -1.35 -22.37
N GLY A 300 15.39 -1.46 -23.13
CA GLY A 300 14.92 -2.71 -23.74
C GLY A 300 14.07 -3.61 -22.82
N GLY A 301 13.85 -3.21 -21.56
CA GLY A 301 12.89 -3.85 -20.65
C GLY A 301 11.45 -3.43 -20.94
N SER A 302 10.48 -4.20 -20.43
CA SER A 302 9.07 -4.06 -20.78
C SER A 302 8.49 -2.67 -20.44
N SER A 303 8.73 -2.15 -19.22
CA SER A 303 8.27 -0.82 -18.83
C SER A 303 8.98 0.30 -19.58
N TYR A 304 10.28 0.15 -19.82
CA TYR A 304 11.06 1.12 -20.61
C TYR A 304 10.54 1.19 -22.06
N SER A 305 10.33 0.03 -22.69
CA SER A 305 9.75 -0.02 -24.05
C SER A 305 8.32 0.51 -24.08
N SER A 306 7.50 0.20 -23.06
CA SER A 306 6.16 0.77 -22.96
C SER A 306 6.16 2.30 -22.81
N LEU A 307 7.19 2.88 -22.21
CA LEU A 307 7.39 4.33 -22.14
C LEU A 307 7.79 4.90 -23.51
N GLU A 308 8.68 4.24 -24.24
CA GLU A 308 9.02 4.63 -25.62
C GLU A 308 7.78 4.57 -26.54
N ASP A 309 6.98 3.51 -26.42
CA ASP A 309 5.72 3.36 -27.15
C ASP A 309 4.73 4.48 -26.81
N LEU A 310 4.63 4.87 -25.54
CA LEU A 310 3.80 6.00 -25.11
C LEU A 310 4.29 7.32 -25.74
N VAL A 311 5.59 7.57 -25.74
CA VAL A 311 6.17 8.78 -26.35
C VAL A 311 5.87 8.81 -27.86
N ASN A 312 6.09 7.70 -28.56
CA ASN A 312 5.80 7.57 -29.99
C ASN A 312 4.30 7.78 -30.27
N TYR A 313 3.44 7.23 -29.41
CA TYR A 313 2.00 7.41 -29.51
C TYR A 313 1.59 8.88 -29.37
N ILE A 314 2.13 9.59 -28.38
CA ILE A 314 1.88 11.03 -28.17
C ILE A 314 2.37 11.86 -29.37
N LEU A 315 3.54 11.52 -29.93
CA LEU A 315 4.12 12.21 -31.10
C LEU A 315 3.43 11.87 -32.43
N SER A 316 2.50 10.91 -32.44
CA SER A 316 1.77 10.51 -33.65
C SER A 316 0.53 11.36 -33.94
N PHE A 317 0.22 12.34 -33.08
CA PHE A 317 -0.86 13.31 -33.24
C PHE A 317 -0.34 14.64 -33.80
#